data_AF-A0A7V9ETG1-F1
#
_entry.id   AF-A0A7V9ETG1-F1
#
_cell.length_a   1.000
_cell.length_b   1.000
_cell.length_c   1.000
_cell.angle_alpha   90.00
_cell.angle_beta   90.00
_cell.angle_gamma   90.00
#
_symmetry.space_group_name_H-M   'P 1'
#
loop_
_entity.id
_entity.type
_entity.pdbx_description
1 polymer ?
#
loop_
_entity_poly.entity_id
_entity_poly.type
_entity_poly.pdbx_seq_one_letter_code
_entity_poly.pdbx_strand_id
1 'polypeptide(L)'
;SIVGRFLEHSRIYYFQNDGAADLYLASADWMPRNFYRRVEIAFPIEAPELHNEIITEILPHFLTDYGKARELQPDGSFVRLKPEEGAPRSQAQHRFREHSRRQAKKLAEKQSASKMRLSPIRKLPNDRK
;
A
#
# COMPACT_ATOMS: atom_id res chain seq x y z
N SER A 1 10.64 -2.20 -13.69
CA SER A 1 9.31 -2.78 -13.98
C SER A 1 9.10 -4.03 -13.14
N ILE A 2 7.92 -4.25 -12.56
CA ILE A 2 7.61 -5.46 -11.78
C ILE A 2 6.43 -6.15 -12.43
N VAL A 3 6.60 -7.42 -12.79
CA VAL A 3 5.53 -8.24 -13.37
C VAL A 3 5.38 -9.50 -12.52
N GLY A 4 4.24 -9.59 -11.84
CA GLY A 4 3.95 -10.63 -10.86
C GLY A 4 2.60 -11.28 -11.08
N ARG A 5 1.99 -11.74 -9.98
CA ARG A 5 0.65 -12.33 -9.98
C ARG A 5 -0.43 -11.27 -10.18
N PHE A 6 -0.22 -10.10 -9.58
CA PHE A 6 -1.10 -8.95 -9.72
C PHE A 6 -0.59 -8.00 -10.80
N LEU A 7 -1.52 -7.30 -11.44
CA LEU A 7 -1.21 -6.21 -12.34
C LEU A 7 -0.98 -4.94 -11.51
N GLU A 8 0.22 -4.37 -11.63
CA GLU A 8 0.53 -3.09 -10.98
C GLU A 8 -0.19 -1.96 -11.73
N HIS A 9 -1.25 -1.43 -11.12
CA HIS A 9 -2.09 -0.37 -11.69
C HIS A 9 -2.04 0.94 -10.88
N SER A 10 -1.40 0.92 -9.72
CA SER A 10 -1.22 2.10 -8.88
C SER A 10 -0.33 3.12 -9.59
N ARG A 11 -0.74 4.39 -9.58
CA ARG A 11 0.14 5.52 -9.94
C ARG A 11 0.36 6.36 -8.70
N ILE A 12 1.62 6.41 -8.27
CA ILE A 12 2.08 7.15 -7.11
C ILE A 12 3.12 8.15 -7.60
N TYR A 13 2.95 9.43 -7.27
CA TYR A 13 3.95 10.46 -7.53
C TYR A 13 4.54 10.90 -6.21
N TYR A 14 5.86 10.76 -6.08
CA TYR A 14 6.62 11.13 -4.90
C TYR A 14 7.61 12.24 -5.28
N PHE A 15 7.55 13.36 -4.58
CA PHE A 15 8.47 14.48 -4.73
C PHE A 15 9.21 14.67 -3.41
N GLN A 16 10.54 14.54 -3.41
CA GLN A 16 11.34 14.63 -2.17
C GLN A 16 11.20 16.00 -1.48
N ASN A 17 11.06 17.07 -2.27
CA ASN A 17 10.82 18.45 -1.83
C ASN A 17 11.65 18.88 -0.59
N ASP A 18 12.98 18.78 -0.72
CA ASP A 18 13.95 19.12 0.35
C ASP A 18 13.66 18.45 1.72
N GLY A 19 13.12 17.22 1.69
CA GLY A 19 12.76 16.46 2.89
C GLY A 19 11.30 16.64 3.33
N ALA A 20 10.58 17.62 2.79
CA ALA A 20 9.14 17.82 2.98
C ALA A 20 8.34 17.11 1.89
N ALA A 21 8.47 15.79 1.83
CA ALA A 21 8.04 15.02 0.66
C ALA A 21 6.54 15.16 0.36
N ASP A 22 6.21 15.55 -0.87
CA ASP A 22 4.85 15.58 -1.37
C ASP A 22 4.49 14.25 -2.04
N LEU A 23 3.30 13.74 -1.71
CA LEU A 23 2.84 12.45 -2.18
C LEU A 23 1.45 12.56 -2.80
N TYR A 24 1.31 12.07 -4.03
CA TYR A 24 0.05 12.07 -4.76
C TYR A 24 -0.29 10.66 -5.26
N LEU A 25 -1.58 10.35 -5.28
CA LEU A 25 -2.11 9.23 -6.06
C LEU A 25 -2.83 9.77 -7.29
N ALA A 26 -2.74 9.03 -8.40
CA ALA A 26 -3.29 9.47 -9.68
C ALA A 26 -4.08 8.38 -10.41
N SER A 27 -5.06 8.80 -11.23
CA SER A 27 -5.79 7.91 -12.13
C SER A 27 -4.98 7.53 -13.37
N ALA A 28 -4.04 8.38 -13.78
CA ALA A 28 -3.28 8.26 -15.03
C ALA A 28 -1.78 8.18 -14.84
N ASP A 29 -1.12 7.66 -15.87
CA ASP A 29 0.33 7.69 -16.05
C ASP A 29 0.75 8.83 -17.00
N TRP A 30 2.05 8.97 -17.25
CA TRP A 30 2.61 10.05 -18.05
C TRP A 30 2.59 9.79 -19.56
N MET A 31 1.43 9.44 -20.10
CA MET A 31 1.23 9.39 -21.54
C MET A 31 0.57 10.67 -22.05
N PRO A 32 0.98 11.23 -23.21
CA PRO A 32 0.38 12.45 -23.79
C PRO A 32 -1.15 12.41 -23.88
N ARG A 33 -1.72 11.24 -24.18
CA ARG A 33 -3.17 11.06 -24.22
C ARG A 33 -3.87 11.37 -22.89
N ASN A 34 -3.21 11.16 -21.76
CA ASN A 34 -3.79 11.44 -20.44
C ASN A 34 -3.69 12.92 -20.09
N PHE A 35 -2.64 13.61 -20.54
CA PHE A 35 -2.46 15.03 -20.30
C PHE A 35 -3.34 15.92 -21.18
N TYR A 36 -3.55 15.53 -22.44
CA TYR A 36 -4.16 16.42 -23.44
C TYR A 36 -5.55 16.01 -23.91
N ARG A 37 -5.95 14.75 -23.72
CA ARG A 37 -7.17 14.18 -24.33
C ARG A 37 -8.12 13.54 -23.34
N ARG A 38 -7.76 13.46 -22.06
CA ARG A 38 -8.56 12.83 -21.02
C ARG A 38 -8.67 13.77 -19.82
N VAL A 39 -9.78 13.65 -19.11
CA VAL A 39 -9.93 14.24 -17.79
C VAL A 39 -9.40 13.22 -16.79
N GLU A 40 -8.39 13.60 -16.03
CA GLU A 40 -7.68 12.75 -15.08
C GLU A 40 -7.59 13.48 -13.73
N ILE A 41 -7.39 12.72 -12.65
CA ILE A 41 -7.24 13.26 -11.30
C ILE A 41 -5.92 12.81 -10.69
N ALA A 42 -5.25 13.75 -10.02
CA ALA A 42 -4.21 13.49 -9.05
C ALA A 42 -4.56 14.22 -7.76
N PHE A 43 -4.45 13.55 -6.62
CA PHE A 43 -4.81 14.12 -5.32
C PHE A 43 -3.73 13.83 -4.28
N PRO A 44 -3.47 14.77 -3.35
CA PRO A 44 -2.46 14.61 -2.32
C PRO A 44 -2.91 13.61 -1.25
N ILE A 45 -1.95 12.94 -0.61
CA ILE A 45 -2.19 12.17 0.60
C ILE A 45 -1.88 13.05 1.81
N GLU A 46 -2.94 13.60 2.43
CA GLU A 46 -2.83 14.52 3.57
C GLU A 46 -2.76 13.80 4.92
N ALA A 47 -3.32 12.58 5.02
CA ALA A 47 -3.32 11.81 6.25
C ALA A 47 -1.89 11.32 6.58
N PRO A 48 -1.28 11.75 7.70
CA PRO A 48 0.12 11.45 8.02
C PRO A 48 0.41 9.95 8.09
N GLU A 49 -0.52 9.15 8.59
CA GLU A 49 -0.33 7.70 8.72
C GLU A 49 -0.25 7.02 7.35
N LEU A 50 -1.10 7.42 6.41
CA LEU A 50 -1.11 6.88 5.05
C LEU A 50 0.10 7.36 4.25
N HIS A 51 0.46 8.64 4.41
CA HIS A 51 1.64 9.22 3.79
C HIS A 51 2.91 8.45 4.22
N ASN A 52 3.08 8.26 5.53
CA ASN A 52 4.19 7.49 6.08
C ASN A 52 4.16 6.02 5.65
N GLU A 53 3.01 5.36 5.63
CA GLU A 53 2.90 3.97 5.15
C GLU A 53 3.35 3.83 3.70
N ILE A 54 2.97 4.76 2.83
CA ILE A 54 3.41 4.71 1.42
C ILE A 54 4.92 4.89 1.31
N ILE A 55 5.51 5.84 2.05
CA ILE A 55 6.95 6.13 1.99
C ILE A 55 7.80 5.03 2.62
N THR A 56 7.37 4.44 3.72
CA THR A 56 8.18 3.51 4.51
C THR A 56 7.94 2.04 4.18
N GLU A 57 6.73 1.71 3.71
CA GLU A 57 6.35 0.33 3.42
C GLU A 57 6.09 0.13 1.92
N ILE A 58 5.32 0.98 1.23
CA ILE A 58 4.94 0.68 -0.16
C ILE A 58 6.08 0.94 -1.16
N LEU A 59 6.59 2.17 -1.22
CA LEU A 59 7.61 2.57 -2.19
C LEU A 59 8.92 1.78 -2.02
N PRO A 60 9.49 1.60 -0.81
CA PRO A 60 10.76 0.90 -0.66
C PRO A 60 10.68 -0.55 -1.10
N HIS A 61 9.56 -1.24 -0.85
CA HIS A 61 9.41 -2.64 -1.24
C HIS A 61 9.22 -2.81 -2.75
N PHE A 62 8.61 -1.84 -3.45
CA PHE A 62 8.64 -1.82 -4.91
C PHE A 62 10.06 -1.55 -5.44
N LEU A 63 10.76 -0.56 -4.88
CA LEU A 63 12.09 -0.16 -5.36
C LEU A 63 13.17 -1.21 -5.09
N THR A 64 13.00 -2.00 -4.02
CA THR A 64 13.94 -3.05 -3.63
C THR A 64 13.39 -4.45 -3.93
N ASP A 65 12.47 -4.64 -4.88
CA ASP A 65 11.99 -5.96 -5.27
C ASP A 65 13.06 -6.71 -6.10
N TYR A 66 13.63 -7.77 -5.56
CA TYR A 66 14.58 -8.63 -6.28
C TYR A 66 13.97 -9.95 -6.77
N GLY A 67 12.67 -10.12 -6.56
CA GLY A 67 11.93 -11.34 -6.87
C GLY A 67 11.33 -11.32 -8.27
N LYS A 68 10.78 -10.19 -8.69
CA LYS A 68 10.01 -10.01 -9.93
C LYS A 68 10.39 -8.75 -10.70
N ALA A 69 11.17 -7.84 -10.11
CA ALA A 69 11.62 -6.66 -10.84
C ALA A 69 12.56 -7.00 -11.99
N ARG A 70 12.40 -6.21 -13.05
CA ARG A 70 13.23 -6.15 -14.23
C ARG A 70 13.59 -4.71 -14.53
N GLU A 71 14.86 -4.48 -14.78
CA GLU A 71 15.41 -3.21 -15.20
C GLU A 71 15.35 -3.11 -16.73
N LEU A 72 14.84 -1.99 -17.23
CA LEU A 72 14.82 -1.66 -18.64
C LEU A 72 16.21 -1.15 -19.04
N GLN A 73 16.79 -1.79 -20.04
CA GLN A 73 18.09 -1.42 -20.60
C GLN A 73 17.91 -0.39 -21.73
N PRO A 74 18.98 0.36 -22.10
CA PRO A 74 18.92 1.35 -23.18
C PRO A 74 18.50 0.77 -24.55
N ASP A 75 18.75 -0.51 -24.80
CA ASP A 75 18.37 -1.22 -26.03
C ASP A 75 16.92 -1.73 -26.04
N GLY A 76 16.15 -1.45 -24.98
CA GLY A 76 14.78 -1.90 -24.82
C GLY A 76 14.63 -3.30 -24.22
N SER A 77 15.74 -4.01 -23.96
CA SER A 77 15.70 -5.31 -23.29
C SER A 77 15.44 -5.17 -21.79
N PHE A 78 15.01 -6.28 -21.16
CA PHE A 78 14.69 -6.30 -19.72
C PHE A 78 15.52 -7.36 -18.99
N VAL A 79 16.34 -6.91 -18.04
CA VAL A 79 17.17 -7.79 -17.21
C VAL A 79 16.54 -7.92 -15.84
N ARG A 80 16.46 -9.16 -15.32
CA ARG A 80 15.93 -9.38 -13.97
C ARG A 80 16.93 -8.88 -12.93
N LEU A 81 16.46 -8.07 -11.99
CA LEU A 81 17.28 -7.62 -10.88
C LEU A 81 17.66 -8.80 -9.98
N LYS A 82 18.88 -8.78 -9.47
CA LYS A 82 19.40 -9.73 -8.50
C LYS A 82 19.72 -8.97 -7.22
N PRO A 83 19.45 -9.57 -6.04
CA PRO A 83 19.91 -8.98 -4.80
C PRO A 83 21.45 -9.00 -4.78
N GLU A 84 22.04 -8.09 -4.01
CA GLU A 84 23.47 -8.17 -3.67
C GLU A 84 23.79 -9.49 -2.96
N GLU A 85 25.05 -9.89 -2.99
CA GLU A 85 25.49 -11.14 -2.39
C GLU A 85 25.18 -11.15 -0.89
N GLY A 86 24.48 -12.18 -0.42
CA GLY A 86 24.01 -12.30 0.96
C GLY A 86 22.74 -11.50 1.29
N ALA A 87 22.27 -10.61 0.41
CA ALA A 87 21.03 -9.87 0.65
C ALA A 87 19.79 -10.77 0.46
N PRO A 88 18.75 -10.61 1.30
CA PRO A 88 17.56 -11.42 1.20
C PRO A 88 16.79 -11.12 -0.09
N ARG A 89 16.18 -12.16 -0.66
CA ARG A 89 15.19 -11.96 -1.73
C ARG A 89 13.93 -11.33 -1.15
N SER A 90 13.52 -10.24 -1.76
CA SER A 90 12.30 -9.49 -1.48
C SER A 90 11.33 -9.63 -2.66
N GLN A 91 10.04 -9.60 -2.36
CA GLN A 91 8.98 -9.55 -3.38
C GLN A 91 7.84 -8.67 -2.87
N ALA A 92 7.60 -7.53 -3.53
CA ALA A 92 6.67 -6.49 -3.12
C ALA A 92 5.24 -7.04 -2.95
N GLN A 93 4.70 -7.69 -3.98
CA GLN A 93 3.35 -8.27 -3.95
C GLN A 93 3.16 -9.30 -2.83
N HIS A 94 4.21 -10.06 -2.49
CA HIS A 94 4.17 -11.01 -1.38
C HIS A 94 4.11 -10.27 -0.05
N ARG A 95 5.00 -9.27 0.13
CA ARG A 95 5.04 -8.42 1.32
C ARG A 95 3.70 -7.76 1.59
N PHE A 96 3.10 -7.11 0.58
CA PHE A 96 1.83 -6.41 0.75
C PHE A 96 0.66 -7.34 1.08
N ARG A 97 0.65 -8.55 0.50
CA ARG A 97 -0.34 -9.56 0.86
C ARG A 97 -0.23 -9.99 2.32
N GLU A 98 0.99 -10.22 2.80
CA GLU A 98 1.21 -10.58 4.21
C GLU A 98 0.90 -9.42 5.15
N HIS A 99 1.23 -8.19 4.77
CA HIS A 99 0.87 -6.98 5.52
C HIS A 99 -0.65 -6.82 5.66
N SER A 100 -1.37 -6.91 4.55
CA SER A 100 -2.85 -6.85 4.52
C SER A 100 -3.48 -7.96 5.36
N ARG A 101 -2.97 -9.20 5.29
CA ARG A 101 -3.42 -10.32 6.13
C ARG A 101 -3.27 -10.04 7.62
N ARG A 102 -2.13 -9.47 8.04
CA ARG A 102 -1.88 -9.11 9.44
C ARG A 102 -2.83 -8.01 9.92
N GLN A 103 -3.06 -6.99 9.09
CA GLN A 103 -3.99 -5.91 9.43
C GLN A 103 -5.42 -6.43 9.57
N ALA A 104 -5.88 -7.27 8.63
CA ALA A 104 -7.19 -7.89 8.69
C ALA A 104 -7.39 -8.74 9.96
N LYS A 105 -6.36 -9.52 10.35
CA LYS A 105 -6.38 -10.30 11.59
C LYS A 105 -6.50 -9.42 12.83
N LYS A 106 -5.68 -8.37 12.94
CA LYS A 106 -5.73 -7.40 14.06
C LYS A 106 -7.09 -6.72 14.18
N LEU A 107 -7.68 -6.33 13.06
CA LEU A 107 -9.02 -5.72 13.01
C LEU A 107 -10.08 -6.70 13.52
N ALA A 108 -10.04 -7.97 13.09
CA ALA A 108 -10.96 -9.00 13.55
C ALA A 108 -10.82 -9.29 15.05
N GLU A 109 -9.60 -9.36 15.58
CA GLU A 109 -9.32 -9.53 17.01
C GLU A 109 -9.86 -8.35 17.84
N LYS A 110 -9.63 -7.11 17.38
CA LYS A 110 -10.15 -5.91 18.03
C LYS A 110 -11.68 -5.87 18.05
N GLN A 111 -12.33 -6.28 16.95
CA GLN A 111 -13.79 -6.39 16.89
C GLN A 111 -14.33 -7.47 17.83
N SER A 112 -13.65 -8.61 17.94
CA SER A 112 -14.02 -9.68 18.87
C SER A 112 -13.89 -9.23 20.33
N ALA A 113 -12.81 -8.53 20.69
CA ALA A 113 -12.60 -7.99 22.03
C ALA A 113 -13.56 -6.84 22.38
N SER A 114 -13.94 -6.01 21.40
CA SER A 114 -14.88 -4.89 21.59
C SER A 114 -16.34 -5.32 21.67
N LYS A 115 -16.68 -6.52 21.21
CA LYS A 115 -18.00 -7.14 21.42
C LYS A 115 -18.15 -7.48 22.92
N MET A 116 -18.47 -6.46 23.73
CA MET A 116 -18.94 -6.64 25.10
C MET A 116 -19.97 -7.77 25.12
N ARG A 117 -19.81 -8.72 26.05
CA ARG A 117 -20.84 -9.71 26.38
C ARG A 117 -22.10 -8.96 26.80
N LEU A 118 -23.05 -8.82 25.87
CA LEU A 118 -24.39 -8.37 26.17
C LEU A 118 -24.98 -9.35 27.18
N SER A 119 -25.03 -8.92 28.43
CA SER A 119 -25.62 -9.69 29.52
C SER A 119 -27.11 -9.36 29.53
N PRO A 120 -28.03 -10.34 29.38
CA PRO A 120 -29.45 -10.06 29.46
C PRO A 120 -29.76 -9.41 30.82
N ILE A 121 -30.48 -8.29 30.82
CA ILE A 121 -30.96 -7.65 32.06
C ILE A 121 -31.93 -8.64 32.72
N ARG A 122 -31.49 -9.29 33.80
CA ARG A 122 -32.27 -10.37 34.44
C ARG A 122 -33.38 -9.89 35.38
N LYS A 123 -33.34 -8.65 35.87
CA LYS A 123 -34.43 -8.03 36.65
C LYS A 123 -34.40 -6.51 36.50
N LEU A 124 -35.56 -5.91 36.25
CA LEU A 124 -35.78 -4.48 36.48
C LEU A 124 -35.63 -4.20 37.98
N PRO A 125 -34.95 -3.12 38.40
CA PRO A 125 -34.91 -2.72 39.80
C PRO A 125 -36.35 -2.40 40.23
N ASN A 126 -36.84 -3.11 41.24
CA ASN A 126 -38.12 -2.91 41.94
C ASN A 126 -38.74 -1.53 41.68
N ASP A 127 -39.77 -1.48 40.84
CA ASP A 127 -40.78 -0.44 40.99
C ASP A 127 -41.46 -0.71 42.33
N ARG A 128 -41.04 0.10 43.31
CA ARG A 128 -41.56 0.09 44.67
C ARG A 128 -43.02 0.56 44.63
N LYS A 129 -43.90 -0.30 45.17
CA LYS A 129 -45.23 -0.04 45.76
C LYS A 129 -46.22 0.77 44.93
#